data_AF-I8U8K9-F1
#
_entry.id   AF-I8U8K9-F1
#
_cell.length_a   1.000
_cell.length_b   1.000
_cell.length_c   1.000
_cell.angle_alpha   90.00
_cell.angle_beta   90.00
_cell.angle_gamma   90.00
#
_symmetry.space_group_name_H-M   'P 1'
#
loop_
_entity.id
_entity.type
_entity.pdbx_description
1 polymer ?
#
loop_
_entity_poly.entity_id
_entity_poly.type
_entity_poly.pdbx_seq_one_letter_code
_entity_poly.pdbx_strand_id
1 'polypeptide(L)'
;MGFLRSYAFLTPHRLDFILAKESHLIPDDIDWIAWSKFIHKFRELGDEQVAQRYHYGQLRLSRLNWAVRIVRPQHANTLWFYHLPHWSITSYLSQATVPLLFIFASVSVVLSAMQVALSVPSDKGFLQRLEDAGLPQMELTFWAFSISILLLSALIWVLLLGVPLGALAWQLSWGFRKREREKGDRLLSA
;
A
#
# COMPACT_ATOMS: atom_id res chain seq x y z
N MET A 1 -21.58 -22.02 -1.51
CA MET A 1 -21.78 -23.13 -0.55
C MET A 1 -20.64 -23.38 0.44
N GLY A 2 -19.37 -23.02 0.16
CA GLY A 2 -18.26 -23.30 1.09
C GLY A 2 -18.39 -22.67 2.47
N PHE A 3 -18.90 -21.44 2.55
CA PHE A 3 -19.14 -20.77 3.82
C PHE A 3 -20.09 -21.56 4.75
N LEU A 4 -21.22 -22.04 4.23
CA LEU A 4 -22.18 -22.83 5.01
C LEU A 4 -21.59 -24.18 5.45
N ARG A 5 -20.71 -24.77 4.65
CA ARG A 5 -19.97 -25.98 5.04
C ARG A 5 -19.01 -25.70 6.21
N SER A 6 -18.31 -24.57 6.22
CA SER A 6 -17.52 -24.17 7.40
C SER A 6 -18.38 -24.00 8.64
N TYR A 7 -19.56 -23.36 8.52
CA TYR A 7 -20.50 -23.20 9.64
C TYR A 7 -21.01 -24.56 10.14
N ALA A 8 -21.27 -25.50 9.24
CA ALA A 8 -21.67 -26.87 9.60
C ALA A 8 -20.63 -27.61 10.45
N PHE A 9 -19.34 -27.33 10.22
CA PHE A 9 -18.25 -27.88 11.04
C PHE A 9 -17.96 -27.07 12.31
N LEU A 10 -18.32 -25.78 12.34
CA LEU A 10 -18.10 -24.90 13.49
C LEU A 10 -19.19 -25.03 14.56
N THR A 11 -20.43 -25.36 14.18
CA THR A 11 -21.55 -25.50 15.14
C THR A 11 -22.14 -26.91 15.19
N PRO A 12 -21.36 -27.97 15.48
CA PRO A 12 -21.87 -29.33 15.55
C PRO A 12 -22.74 -29.59 16.78
N HIS A 13 -22.49 -28.90 17.90
CA HIS A 13 -23.22 -29.12 19.16
C HIS A 13 -24.08 -27.92 19.55
N ARG A 14 -25.04 -28.18 20.46
CA ARG A 14 -25.91 -27.15 21.02
C ARG A 14 -25.12 -26.04 21.74
N LEU A 15 -24.00 -26.39 22.38
CA LEU A 15 -23.12 -25.41 23.03
C LEU A 15 -22.51 -24.44 22.00
N ASP A 16 -22.00 -24.98 20.89
CA ASP A 16 -21.41 -24.18 19.81
C ASP A 16 -22.44 -23.24 19.16
N PHE A 17 -23.71 -23.67 19.09
CA PHE A 17 -24.81 -22.84 18.63
C PHE A 17 -25.13 -21.67 19.56
N ILE A 18 -25.08 -21.89 20.88
CA ILE A 18 -25.26 -20.81 21.87
C ILE A 18 -24.12 -19.79 21.72
N LEU A 19 -22.87 -20.27 21.64
CA LEU A 19 -21.71 -19.41 21.41
C LEU A 19 -21.79 -18.64 20.09
N ALA A 20 -22.33 -19.25 19.03
CA ALA A 20 -22.54 -18.59 17.76
C ALA A 20 -23.62 -17.49 17.83
N LYS A 21 -24.67 -17.68 18.65
CA LYS A 21 -25.66 -16.62 18.94
C LYS A 21 -25.04 -15.48 19.73
N GLU A 22 -24.29 -15.78 20.79
CA GLU A 22 -23.56 -14.78 21.58
C GLU A 22 -22.57 -13.96 20.74
N SER A 23 -21.96 -14.59 19.73
CA SER A 23 -21.06 -13.94 18.78
C SER A 23 -21.78 -13.21 17.63
N HIS A 24 -23.11 -13.12 17.66
CA HIS A 24 -23.96 -12.57 16.60
C HIS A 24 -23.72 -13.18 15.21
N LEU A 25 -23.26 -14.44 15.16
CA LEU A 25 -23.07 -15.19 13.92
C LEU A 25 -24.38 -15.80 13.41
N ILE A 26 -25.32 -16.05 14.31
CA ILE A 26 -26.65 -16.62 14.03
C ILE A 26 -27.70 -15.74 14.71
N PRO A 27 -28.78 -15.37 14.00
CA PRO A 27 -29.93 -14.66 14.59
C PRO A 27 -30.56 -15.39 15.80
N ASP A 28 -31.01 -14.61 16.77
CA ASP A 28 -31.57 -15.14 18.04
C ASP A 28 -32.93 -15.82 17.87
N ASP A 29 -33.67 -15.51 16.80
CA ASP A 29 -34.99 -16.05 16.45
C ASP A 29 -34.96 -17.51 15.97
N ILE A 30 -33.78 -18.04 15.64
CA ILE A 30 -33.64 -19.40 15.13
C ILE A 30 -33.53 -20.41 16.28
N ASP A 31 -34.37 -21.45 16.28
CA ASP A 31 -34.25 -22.55 17.23
C ASP A 31 -33.18 -23.58 16.81
N TRP A 32 -32.58 -24.25 17.80
CA TRP A 32 -31.56 -25.28 17.59
C TRP A 32 -32.03 -26.40 16.67
N ILE A 33 -33.29 -26.85 16.81
CA ILE A 33 -33.81 -27.97 16.01
C ILE A 33 -33.90 -27.57 14.53
N ALA A 34 -34.35 -26.35 14.27
CA ALA A 34 -34.42 -25.80 12.91
C ALA A 34 -33.03 -25.62 12.32
N TRP A 35 -32.10 -25.05 13.09
CA TRP A 35 -30.71 -24.87 12.67
C TRP A 35 -30.00 -26.19 12.38
N SER A 36 -30.12 -27.17 13.27
CA SER A 36 -29.49 -28.48 13.14
C SER A 36 -29.96 -29.21 11.88
N LYS A 37 -31.28 -29.21 11.60
CA LYS A 37 -31.84 -29.80 10.37
C LYS A 37 -31.37 -29.08 9.11
N PHE A 38 -31.24 -27.76 9.16
CA PHE A 38 -30.76 -26.96 8.03
C PHE A 38 -29.27 -27.24 7.76
N ILE A 39 -28.43 -27.12 8.79
CA ILE A 39 -26.98 -27.14 8.66
C ILE A 39 -26.42 -28.55 8.36
N HIS A 40 -27.12 -29.59 8.81
CA HIS A 40 -26.72 -30.99 8.58
C HIS A 40 -26.51 -31.32 7.10
N LYS A 41 -27.39 -30.81 6.23
CA LYS A 41 -27.32 -31.02 4.77
C LYS A 41 -26.05 -30.47 4.15
N PHE A 42 -25.44 -29.44 4.75
CA PHE A 42 -24.23 -28.81 4.22
C PHE A 42 -22.95 -29.56 4.61
N ARG A 43 -23.02 -30.47 5.58
CA ARG A 43 -21.89 -31.30 6.02
C ARG A 43 -21.61 -32.45 5.06
N GLU A 44 -22.65 -32.95 4.39
CA GLU A 44 -22.58 -34.04 3.40
C GLU A 44 -22.28 -33.56 1.98
N LEU A 45 -22.10 -32.24 1.79
CA LEU A 45 -21.74 -31.69 0.48
C LEU A 45 -20.35 -32.18 0.05
N GLY A 46 -20.32 -32.89 -1.07
CA GLY A 46 -19.08 -33.30 -1.73
C GLY A 46 -18.25 -32.10 -2.19
N ASP A 47 -16.95 -32.31 -2.31
CA ASP A 47 -15.96 -31.27 -2.65
C ASP A 47 -16.25 -30.59 -4.01
N GLU A 48 -16.87 -31.30 -4.95
CA GLU A 48 -17.30 -30.81 -6.26
C GLU A 48 -18.41 -29.74 -6.19
N GLN A 49 -19.25 -29.78 -5.14
CA GLN A 49 -20.39 -28.87 -4.98
C GLN A 49 -19.99 -27.58 -4.25
N VAL A 50 -18.72 -27.48 -3.85
CA VAL A 50 -18.19 -26.35 -3.13
C VAL A 50 -17.38 -25.47 -4.10
N ALA A 51 -17.59 -24.16 -4.01
CA ALA A 51 -16.84 -23.20 -4.81
C ALA A 51 -15.33 -23.44 -4.67
N GLN A 52 -14.62 -23.41 -5.79
CA GLN A 52 -13.18 -23.69 -5.87
C GLN A 52 -12.35 -22.88 -4.85
N ARG A 53 -12.81 -21.66 -4.51
CA ARG A 53 -12.24 -20.82 -3.44
C ARG A 53 -12.10 -21.53 -2.09
N TYR A 54 -13.04 -22.41 -1.74
CA TYR A 54 -13.02 -23.15 -0.48
C TYR A 54 -11.83 -24.09 -0.38
N HIS A 55 -11.46 -24.74 -1.49
CA HIS A 55 -10.32 -25.66 -1.57
C HIS A 55 -8.98 -24.96 -1.33
N TYR A 56 -8.90 -23.67 -1.65
CA TYR A 56 -7.70 -22.86 -1.43
C TYR A 56 -7.56 -22.34 0.02
N GLY A 57 -8.59 -22.47 0.85
CA GLY A 57 -8.60 -22.03 2.24
C GLY A 57 -8.49 -20.51 2.43
N GLN A 58 -8.08 -20.08 3.63
CA GLN A 58 -7.87 -18.67 3.96
C GLN A 58 -6.44 -18.24 3.59
N LEU A 59 -6.25 -17.78 2.36
CA LEU A 59 -5.00 -17.15 1.96
C LEU A 59 -4.88 -15.77 2.62
N ARG A 60 -3.78 -15.54 3.34
CA ARG A 60 -3.44 -14.20 3.86
C ARG A 60 -3.38 -13.21 2.70
N LEU A 61 -3.98 -12.03 2.90
CA LEU A 61 -4.05 -10.97 1.88
C LEU A 61 -2.66 -10.59 1.35
N SER A 62 -1.62 -10.64 2.19
CA SER A 62 -0.23 -10.41 1.78
C SER A 62 0.27 -11.40 0.72
N ARG A 63 -0.01 -12.69 0.90
CA ARG A 63 0.34 -13.75 -0.05
C ARG A 63 -0.49 -13.63 -1.33
N LEU A 64 -1.75 -13.24 -1.20
CA LEU A 64 -2.63 -13.02 -2.34
C LEU A 64 -2.19 -11.82 -3.20
N ASN A 65 -1.76 -10.72 -2.57
CA ASN A 65 -1.16 -9.59 -3.27
C ASN A 65 0.11 -10.00 -4.03
N TRP A 66 0.96 -10.82 -3.41
CA TRP A 66 2.12 -11.40 -4.09
C TRP A 66 1.74 -12.32 -5.25
N ALA A 67 0.74 -13.17 -5.08
CA ALA A 67 0.24 -14.04 -6.13
C ALA A 67 -0.32 -13.25 -7.32
N VAL A 68 -1.07 -12.17 -7.08
CA VAL A 68 -1.53 -11.26 -8.14
C VAL A 68 -0.35 -10.60 -8.86
N ARG A 69 0.69 -10.19 -8.11
CA ARG A 69 1.88 -9.55 -8.67
C ARG A 69 2.66 -10.48 -9.62
N ILE A 70 2.73 -11.77 -9.29
CA ILE A 70 3.47 -12.78 -10.07
C ILE A 70 2.61 -13.33 -11.21
N VAL A 71 1.38 -13.74 -10.93
CA VAL A 71 0.53 -14.52 -11.85
C VAL A 71 -0.29 -13.63 -12.79
N ARG A 72 -0.48 -12.34 -12.44
CA ARG A 72 -1.25 -11.35 -13.22
C ARG A 72 -2.57 -11.91 -13.80
N PRO A 73 -3.50 -12.36 -12.95
CA PRO A 73 -4.77 -12.93 -13.43
C PRO A 73 -5.60 -11.89 -14.18
N GLN A 74 -6.19 -12.30 -15.31
CA GLN A 74 -7.01 -11.44 -16.19
C GLN A 74 -8.23 -10.80 -15.49
N HIS A 75 -8.67 -11.39 -14.38
CA HIS A 75 -9.83 -10.94 -13.60
C HIS A 75 -9.46 -9.92 -12.49
N ALA A 76 -8.18 -9.62 -12.28
CA ALA A 76 -7.78 -8.62 -11.30
C ALA A 76 -7.86 -7.20 -11.89
N ASN A 77 -8.65 -6.32 -11.26
CA ASN A 77 -8.77 -4.91 -11.65
C ASN A 77 -7.49 -4.09 -11.42
N THR A 78 -6.46 -4.64 -10.75
CA THR A 78 -5.23 -3.92 -10.41
C THR A 78 -4.02 -4.85 -10.47
N LEU A 79 -2.93 -4.36 -11.05
CA LEU A 79 -1.69 -5.14 -11.30
C LEU A 79 -0.86 -5.41 -10.04
N TRP A 80 -1.13 -4.69 -8.94
CA TRP A 80 -0.29 -4.68 -7.74
C TRP A 80 -0.96 -5.23 -6.49
N PHE A 81 -2.29 -5.14 -6.40
CA PHE A 81 -3.04 -5.50 -5.20
C PHE A 81 -4.32 -6.24 -5.61
N TYR A 82 -4.64 -7.32 -4.90
CA TYR A 82 -5.88 -8.06 -5.07
C TYR A 82 -7.10 -7.26 -4.61
N HIS A 83 -6.93 -6.53 -3.51
CA HIS A 83 -7.90 -5.61 -2.94
C HIS A 83 -7.15 -4.33 -2.58
N LEU A 84 -7.72 -3.16 -2.87
CA LEU A 84 -7.10 -1.88 -2.48
C LEU A 84 -6.89 -1.92 -0.95
N PRO A 85 -5.62 -1.89 -0.48
CA PRO A 85 -5.36 -2.19 0.91
C PRO A 85 -5.94 -1.14 1.86
N HIS A 86 -6.06 0.11 1.42
CA HIS A 86 -6.39 1.23 2.30
C HIS A 86 -7.25 2.26 1.56
N TRP A 87 -8.47 2.52 2.08
CA TRP A 87 -9.28 3.68 1.69
C TRP A 87 -8.74 4.98 2.31
N SER A 88 -7.90 4.87 3.35
CA SER A 88 -7.33 6.00 4.08
C SER A 88 -5.93 6.33 3.55
N ILE A 89 -5.83 7.47 2.86
CA ILE A 89 -4.56 8.10 2.46
C ILE A 89 -3.69 8.39 3.70
N THR A 90 -4.31 8.72 4.83
CA THR A 90 -3.66 9.14 6.07
C THR A 90 -2.71 8.09 6.64
N SER A 91 -3.10 6.81 6.57
CA SER A 91 -2.29 5.70 7.10
C SER A 91 -1.08 5.35 6.22
N TYR A 92 -1.18 5.62 4.91
CA TYR A 92 -0.04 5.46 4.01
C TYR A 92 0.94 6.63 4.18
N LEU A 93 0.42 7.84 4.29
CA LEU A 93 1.22 9.04 4.53
C LEU A 93 2.01 8.90 5.84
N SER A 94 1.36 8.51 6.93
CA SER A 94 2.01 8.42 8.25
C SER A 94 3.20 7.47 8.29
N GLN A 95 3.14 6.36 7.56
CA GLN A 95 4.25 5.40 7.48
C GLN A 95 5.39 5.90 6.58
N ALA A 96 5.06 6.66 5.54
CA ALA A 96 6.05 7.23 4.63
C ALA A 96 6.73 8.49 5.21
N THR A 97 6.05 9.27 6.07
CA THR A 97 6.56 10.54 6.61
C THR A 97 7.80 10.35 7.49
N VAL A 98 7.90 9.28 8.28
CA VAL A 98 9.02 9.06 9.21
C VAL A 98 10.37 8.92 8.50
N PRO A 99 10.55 7.99 7.53
CA PRO A 99 11.82 7.88 6.81
C PRO A 99 12.13 9.12 5.95
N LEU A 100 11.09 9.82 5.49
CA LEU A 100 11.22 11.04 4.69
C LEU A 100 11.81 12.20 5.51
N LEU A 101 11.27 12.44 6.71
CA LEU A 101 11.81 13.43 7.63
C LEU A 101 13.26 13.14 8.01
N PHE A 102 13.61 11.85 8.14
CA PHE A 102 14.99 11.45 8.42
C PHE A 102 15.95 11.79 7.28
N ILE A 103 15.57 11.52 6.02
CA ILE A 103 16.36 11.89 4.84
C ILE A 103 16.43 13.42 4.69
N PHE A 104 15.33 14.12 4.89
CA PHE A 104 15.29 15.58 4.82
C PHE A 104 16.20 16.22 5.88
N ALA A 105 16.15 15.73 7.12
CA ALA A 105 16.98 16.21 8.21
C ALA A 105 18.47 15.93 7.95
N SER A 106 18.82 14.74 7.45
CA SER A 106 20.22 14.42 7.15
C SER A 106 20.78 15.29 6.03
N VAL A 107 20.03 15.51 4.96
CA VAL A 107 20.42 16.41 3.86
C VAL A 107 20.54 17.86 4.36
N SER A 108 19.57 18.33 5.16
CA SER A 108 19.59 19.69 5.71
C SER A 108 20.83 19.94 6.58
N VAL A 109 21.18 19.00 7.45
CA VAL A 109 22.37 19.09 8.31
C VAL A 109 23.65 19.15 7.48
N VAL A 110 23.79 18.28 6.47
CA VAL A 110 24.97 18.28 5.58
C VAL A 110 25.06 19.60 4.81
N LEU A 111 23.94 20.12 4.31
CA LEU A 111 23.91 21.38 3.57
C LEU A 111 24.24 22.58 4.48
N SER A 112 23.72 22.59 5.72
CA SER A 112 24.05 23.62 6.70
C SER A 112 25.52 23.59 7.10
N ALA A 113 26.10 22.41 7.30
CA ALA A 113 27.54 22.28 7.59
C ALA A 113 28.40 22.81 6.43
N MET A 114 27.96 22.59 5.18
CA MET A 114 28.63 23.12 4.00
C MET A 114 28.53 24.64 3.90
N GLN A 115 27.36 25.22 4.18
CA GLN A 115 27.16 26.67 4.22
C GLN A 115 28.07 27.34 5.26
N VAL A 116 28.23 26.72 6.43
CA VAL A 116 29.14 27.20 7.48
C VAL A 116 30.59 27.17 7.00
N ALA A 117 31.04 26.08 6.39
CA ALA A 117 32.40 25.97 5.85
C ALA A 117 32.71 27.04 4.77
N LEU A 118 31.74 27.37 3.92
CA LEU A 118 31.86 28.40 2.88
C LEU A 118 31.80 29.84 3.42
N SER A 119 31.22 30.05 4.61
CA SER A 119 31.07 31.37 5.22
C SER A 119 32.29 31.85 6.00
N VAL A 120 33.28 30.97 6.22
CA VAL A 120 34.53 31.32 6.90
C VAL A 120 35.31 32.27 5.99
N PRO A 121 35.61 33.52 6.42
CA PRO A 121 36.40 34.44 5.62
C PRO A 121 37.76 33.80 5.32
N SER A 122 38.11 33.76 4.04
CA SER A 122 39.41 33.37 3.52
C SER A 122 40.49 34.29 4.09
N ASP A 123 40.92 34.03 5.32
CA ASP A 123 42.01 34.75 5.93
C ASP A 123 43.26 34.34 5.15
N LYS A 124 43.71 35.25 4.30
CA LYS A 124 44.63 34.99 3.18
C LYS A 124 45.95 34.34 3.64
N GLY A 125 46.30 34.41 4.93
CA GLY A 125 47.46 33.74 5.51
C GLY A 125 47.32 32.23 5.78
N PHE A 126 46.11 31.69 5.94
CA PHE A 126 45.89 30.24 6.14
C PHE A 126 45.74 29.51 4.81
N LEU A 127 44.97 30.08 3.87
CA LEU A 127 44.74 29.48 2.56
C LEU A 127 45.96 29.54 1.66
N GLN A 128 46.74 30.63 1.69
CA GLN A 128 47.96 30.73 0.88
C GLN A 128 49.04 29.73 1.28
N ARG A 129 49.02 29.27 2.54
CA ARG A 129 49.93 28.21 3.04
C ARG A 129 49.48 26.79 2.64
N LEU A 130 48.22 26.63 2.21
CA LEU A 130 47.65 25.37 1.69
C LEU A 130 47.64 25.33 0.15
N GLU A 131 47.58 26.50 -0.51
CA GLU A 131 47.54 26.63 -1.97
C GLU A 131 48.87 26.25 -2.65
N ASP A 132 50.00 26.56 -2.01
CA ASP A 132 51.35 26.15 -2.47
C ASP A 132 51.54 24.61 -2.50
N ALA A 133 50.63 23.85 -1.88
CA ALA A 133 50.65 22.38 -1.87
C ALA A 133 49.73 21.72 -2.92
N GLY A 134 49.04 22.49 -3.78
CA GLY A 134 48.31 21.97 -4.96
C GLY A 134 46.79 21.94 -4.84
N LEU A 135 46.14 23.10 -4.63
CA LEU A 135 44.68 23.19 -4.38
C LEU A 135 43.81 24.02 -5.35
N PRO A 136 44.11 24.26 -6.65
CA PRO A 136 43.11 24.85 -7.54
C PRO A 136 41.94 23.89 -7.88
N GLN A 137 41.97 22.64 -7.39
CA GLN A 137 40.99 21.59 -7.66
C GLN A 137 39.92 21.45 -6.56
N MET A 138 40.12 22.01 -5.38
CA MET A 138 39.17 21.87 -4.27
C MET A 138 37.87 22.66 -4.50
N GLU A 139 37.95 23.92 -4.95
CA GLU A 139 36.75 24.76 -5.13
C GLU A 139 35.77 24.20 -6.19
N LEU A 140 36.30 23.66 -7.29
CA LEU A 140 35.49 23.06 -8.36
C LEU A 140 34.78 21.79 -7.86
N THR A 141 35.47 20.99 -7.03
CA THR A 141 34.94 19.72 -6.50
C THR A 141 33.82 19.98 -5.50
N PHE A 142 33.97 21.00 -4.64
CA PHE A 142 32.91 21.41 -3.71
C PHE A 142 31.69 21.98 -4.45
N TRP A 143 31.89 22.82 -5.46
CA TRP A 143 30.80 23.40 -6.23
C TRP A 143 29.98 22.33 -6.99
N ALA A 144 30.67 21.39 -7.64
CA ALA A 144 30.02 20.28 -8.33
C ALA A 144 29.26 19.35 -7.37
N PHE A 145 29.82 19.07 -6.19
CA PHE A 145 29.17 18.25 -5.16
C PHE A 145 27.90 18.92 -4.60
N SER A 146 27.95 20.24 -4.36
CA SER A 146 26.77 21.00 -3.91
C SER A 146 25.63 20.96 -4.92
N ILE A 147 25.93 21.14 -6.21
CA ILE A 147 24.93 21.07 -7.28
C ILE A 147 24.35 19.66 -7.38
N SER A 148 25.20 18.64 -7.27
CA SER A 148 24.76 17.23 -7.32
C SER A 148 23.79 16.91 -6.19
N ILE A 149 24.05 17.37 -4.96
CA ILE A 149 23.16 17.19 -3.80
C ILE A 149 21.83 17.94 -3.99
N LEU A 150 21.86 19.18 -4.50
CA LEU A 150 20.65 19.95 -4.77
C LEU A 150 19.77 19.27 -5.83
N LEU A 151 20.38 18.73 -6.89
CA LEU A 151 19.65 18.00 -7.93
C LEU A 151 19.07 16.69 -7.40
N LEU A 152 19.83 15.93 -6.59
CA LEU A 152 19.33 14.72 -5.95
C LEU A 152 18.19 15.00 -4.96
N SER A 153 18.30 16.07 -4.18
CA SER A 153 17.25 16.53 -3.27
C SER A 153 16.00 16.93 -4.04
N ALA A 154 16.13 17.74 -5.08
CA ALA A 154 15.01 18.13 -5.94
C ALA A 154 14.36 16.91 -6.62
N LEU A 155 15.17 15.95 -7.09
CA LEU A 155 14.67 14.70 -7.67
C LEU A 155 13.89 13.87 -6.65
N ILE A 156 14.35 13.80 -5.40
CA ILE A 156 13.63 13.12 -4.31
C ILE A 156 12.30 13.81 -4.05
N TRP A 157 12.26 15.13 -3.96
CA TRP A 157 11.02 15.91 -3.80
C TRP A 157 10.05 15.69 -4.97
N VAL A 158 10.55 15.68 -6.21
CA VAL A 158 9.74 15.44 -7.41
C VAL A 158 9.20 14.02 -7.44
N LEU A 159 10.00 13.00 -7.12
CA LEU A 159 9.54 11.62 -7.05
C LEU A 159 8.48 11.46 -5.96
N LEU A 160 8.70 12.11 -4.82
CA LEU A 160 7.86 11.99 -3.64
C LEU A 160 6.52 12.71 -3.78
N LEU A 161 6.48 13.87 -4.43
CA LEU A 161 5.22 14.58 -4.75
C LEU A 161 4.59 14.03 -6.03
N GLY A 162 5.40 13.59 -6.99
CA GLY A 162 4.95 13.07 -8.29
C GLY A 162 4.22 11.74 -8.19
N VAL A 163 4.68 10.81 -7.34
CA VAL A 163 4.00 9.52 -7.12
C VAL A 163 2.55 9.69 -6.59
N PRO A 164 2.28 10.46 -5.52
CA PRO A 164 0.92 10.67 -5.05
C PRO A 164 0.10 11.52 -6.02
N LEU A 165 0.66 12.56 -6.64
CA LEU A 165 -0.07 13.36 -7.64
C LEU A 165 -0.44 12.53 -8.88
N GLY A 166 0.46 11.67 -9.34
CA GLY A 166 0.21 10.74 -10.45
C GLY A 166 -0.84 9.69 -10.10
N ALA A 167 -0.80 9.15 -8.88
CA ALA A 167 -1.83 8.25 -8.39
C ALA A 167 -3.22 8.92 -8.31
N LEU A 168 -3.29 10.17 -7.84
CA LEU A 168 -4.53 10.94 -7.80
C LEU A 168 -5.06 11.27 -9.19
N ALA A 169 -4.20 11.70 -10.11
CA ALA A 169 -4.58 11.98 -11.50
C ALA A 169 -5.11 10.71 -12.18
N TRP A 170 -4.47 9.56 -11.94
CA TRP A 170 -4.91 8.27 -12.44
C TRP A 170 -6.27 7.86 -11.86
N GLN A 171 -6.47 8.02 -10.55
CA GLN A 171 -7.75 7.72 -9.87
C GLN A 171 -8.89 8.60 -10.37
N LEU A 172 -8.66 9.90 -10.54
CA LEU A 172 -9.64 10.84 -11.09
C LEU A 172 -9.98 10.49 -12.54
N SER A 173 -8.97 10.22 -13.38
CA SER A 173 -9.17 9.83 -14.77
C SER A 173 -9.92 8.50 -14.91
N TRP A 174 -9.69 7.54 -14.01
CA TRP A 174 -10.46 6.30 -13.97
C TRP A 174 -11.92 6.54 -13.56
N GLY A 175 -12.16 7.40 -12.57
CA GLY A 175 -13.50 7.80 -12.14
C GLY A 175 -14.32 8.46 -13.25
N PHE A 176 -13.72 9.38 -14.02
CA PHE A 176 -14.39 10.02 -15.16
C PHE A 176 -14.70 9.03 -16.28
N ARG A 177 -13.74 8.19 -16.68
CA ARG A 177 -13.94 7.18 -17.74
C ARG A 177 -15.03 6.16 -17.41
N LYS A 178 -15.15 5.77 -16.13
CA LYS A 178 -16.21 4.84 -15.70
C LYS A 178 -17.60 5.51 -15.77
N ARG A 179 -17.68 6.79 -15.38
CA ARG A 179 -18.93 7.56 -15.44
C ARG A 179 -19.41 7.84 -16.86
N GLU A 180 -18.49 7.96 -17.82
CA GLU A 180 -18.83 8.07 -19.25
C GLU A 180 -19.34 6.75 -19.83
N ARG A 181 -18.72 5.61 -19.49
CA ARG A 181 -19.21 4.28 -19.91
C ARG A 181 -20.62 3.98 -19.37
N GLU A 182 -20.86 4.28 -18.09
CA GLU A 182 -22.19 4.10 -17.46
C GLU A 182 -23.27 5.05 -18.02
N LYS A 183 -22.89 6.18 -18.63
CA LYS A 183 -23.81 7.05 -19.36
C LYS A 183 -24.08 6.53 -20.77
N GLY A 184 -23.05 6.03 -21.45
CA GLY A 184 -23.19 5.43 -22.79
C GLY A 184 -24.08 4.18 -22.78
N ASP A 185 -23.87 3.28 -21.83
CA ASP A 185 -24.68 2.04 -21.72
C ASP A 185 -26.15 2.35 -21.41
N ARG A 186 -26.43 3.39 -20.61
CA ARG A 186 -27.81 3.84 -20.32
C ARG A 186 -28.53 4.48 -21.50
N LEU A 187 -27.80 5.09 -22.44
CA LEU A 187 -28.36 5.69 -23.65
C LEU A 187 -28.60 4.67 -24.76
N LEU A 188 -27.89 3.53 -24.73
CA LEU A 188 -28.08 2.41 -25.66
C LEU A 188 -29.17 1.43 -25.20
N SER A 189 -29.53 1.47 -23.91
CA SER A 189 -30.60 0.64 -23.32
C SER A 189 -31.97 1.33 -23.23
N ALA A 190 -32.08 2.57 -23.72
CA ALA A 190 -33.32 3.37 -23.76
C ALA A 190 -33.75 3.59 -25.21
#